data_AF-A0A800M5B9-F1
#
_entry.id   AF-A0A800M5B9-F1
#
_cell.length_a   1.000
_cell.length_b   1.000
_cell.length_c   1.000
_cell.angle_alpha   90.00
_cell.angle_beta   90.00
_cell.angle_gamma   90.00
#
_symmetry.space_group_name_H-M   'P 1'
#
loop_
_entity.id
_entity.type
_entity.pdbx_description
1 polymer ?
#
loop_
_entity_poly.entity_id
_entity_poly.type
_entity_poly.pdbx_seq_one_letter_code
_entity_poly.pdbx_strand_id
1 'polypeptide(L)'
;MNDVSAPAMPPAAAPAPTPAEALAPQAAAPQAPAPASGMPRTSPALDALGSVMLDVTVELGRCRMPLSEVAALDVGSVVELEARAGEPLPVLVNGRVVAYGEPVVVDGQMALRVISVGAR
;
A
#
# COMPACT_ATOMS: atom_id res chain seq x y z
N MET A 1 25.81 -47.08 -45.92
CA MET A 1 27.03 -47.25 -45.11
C MET A 1 27.44 -45.90 -44.59
N ASN A 2 27.34 -45.49 -43.33
CA ASN A 2 26.84 -46.00 -42.04
C ASN A 2 26.41 -44.71 -41.28
N ASP A 3 25.26 -44.63 -40.62
CA ASP A 3 25.03 -45.03 -39.21
C ASP A 3 26.14 -44.49 -38.27
N VAL A 4 25.92 -43.79 -37.15
CA VAL A 4 24.72 -43.50 -36.35
C VAL A 4 25.14 -42.59 -35.17
N SER A 5 24.16 -42.06 -34.41
CA SER A 5 24.24 -41.54 -33.02
C SER A 5 24.50 -40.05 -32.76
N ALA A 6 23.41 -39.36 -32.42
CA ALA A 6 23.31 -38.52 -31.22
C ALA A 6 22.54 -39.32 -30.13
N PRO A 7 22.29 -38.86 -28.89
CA PRO A 7 22.91 -37.83 -28.05
C PRO A 7 23.24 -38.36 -26.61
N ALA A 8 23.95 -37.59 -25.77
CA ALA A 8 23.81 -37.67 -24.30
C ALA A 8 24.41 -36.42 -23.62
N MET A 9 23.67 -35.83 -22.69
CA MET A 9 24.08 -34.74 -21.79
C MET A 9 23.70 -35.15 -20.34
N PRO A 10 24.07 -34.38 -19.31
CA PRO A 10 25.18 -34.54 -18.35
C PRO A 10 24.72 -35.16 -16.99
N PRO A 11 25.53 -35.24 -15.91
CA PRO A 11 25.64 -34.09 -14.99
C PRO A 11 26.96 -33.98 -14.16
N ALA A 12 27.11 -32.80 -13.54
CA ALA A 12 27.70 -32.54 -12.22
C ALA A 12 29.16 -32.90 -11.91
N ALA A 13 30.00 -31.86 -11.77
CA ALA A 13 30.69 -31.53 -10.50
C ALA A 13 31.53 -30.25 -10.67
N ALA A 14 31.15 -29.18 -9.98
CA ALA A 14 32.10 -28.16 -9.50
C ALA A 14 32.49 -28.54 -8.06
N PRO A 15 33.75 -28.37 -7.62
CA PRO A 15 34.19 -27.13 -6.95
C PRO A 15 35.68 -26.82 -7.30
N ALA A 16 36.38 -25.75 -6.93
CA ALA A 16 36.24 -24.50 -6.18
C ALA A 16 37.47 -23.63 -6.59
N PRO A 17 37.48 -22.31 -6.32
CA PRO A 17 38.41 -21.35 -6.91
C PRO A 17 39.78 -21.32 -6.20
N THR A 18 40.84 -21.06 -6.98
CA THR A 18 42.14 -20.64 -6.42
C THR A 18 42.19 -19.11 -6.43
N PRO A 19 42.37 -18.43 -5.27
CA PRO A 19 42.51 -16.99 -5.18
C PRO A 19 43.98 -16.57 -5.27
N ALA A 20 44.20 -15.32 -5.70
CA ALA A 20 45.48 -14.60 -5.76
C ALA A 20 46.38 -15.06 -6.93
N GLU A 21 46.94 -14.21 -7.78
CA GLU A 21 47.57 -12.93 -7.52
C GLU A 21 47.92 -12.31 -8.88
N ALA A 22 47.59 -11.04 -9.11
CA ALA A 22 48.43 -10.07 -9.83
C ALA A 22 47.63 -8.78 -10.04
N LEU A 23 47.70 -7.91 -9.04
CA LEU A 23 47.37 -6.49 -9.18
C LEU A 23 48.18 -5.88 -10.34
N ALA A 24 47.47 -5.36 -11.34
CA ALA A 24 47.96 -4.26 -12.17
C ALA A 24 46.99 -3.08 -11.98
N PRO A 25 47.41 -1.95 -11.37
CA PRO A 25 46.54 -0.79 -11.22
C PRO A 25 46.34 -0.11 -12.57
N GLN A 26 45.22 -0.39 -13.21
CA GLN A 26 44.77 0.30 -14.42
C GLN A 26 44.23 1.68 -13.99
N ALA A 27 44.94 2.73 -14.40
CA ALA A 27 44.64 4.12 -14.06
C ALA A 27 43.22 4.50 -14.47
N ALA A 28 42.35 4.70 -13.48
CA ALA A 28 40.99 5.17 -13.67
C ALA A 28 41.01 6.66 -14.06
N ALA A 29 40.65 6.96 -15.31
CA ALA A 29 40.28 8.30 -15.72
C ALA A 29 38.97 8.70 -14.99
N PRO A 30 38.87 9.89 -14.38
CA PRO A 30 37.62 10.34 -13.76
C PRO A 30 36.59 10.63 -14.86
N GLN A 31 35.66 9.71 -15.07
CA GLN A 31 34.43 10.02 -15.80
C GLN A 31 33.59 10.96 -14.94
N ALA A 32 33.57 12.24 -15.32
CA ALA A 32 32.67 13.21 -14.74
C ALA A 32 31.21 12.75 -14.96
N PRO A 33 30.36 12.71 -13.92
CA PRO A 33 28.95 12.38 -14.09
C PRO A 33 28.29 13.52 -14.86
N ALA A 34 27.71 13.21 -16.02
CA ALA A 34 26.79 14.11 -16.71
C ALA A 34 25.66 14.48 -15.72
N PRO A 35 25.27 15.76 -15.61
CA PRO A 35 24.15 16.13 -14.76
C PRO A 35 22.91 15.48 -15.35
N ALA A 36 22.39 14.47 -14.66
CA ALA A 36 21.04 13.99 -14.89
C ALA A 36 20.13 15.22 -14.76
N SER A 37 19.59 15.66 -15.90
CA SER A 37 18.63 16.75 -15.95
C SER A 37 17.54 16.42 -14.95
N GLY A 38 17.49 17.18 -13.86
CA GLY A 38 16.46 17.09 -12.85
C GLY A 38 15.14 17.47 -13.50
N MET A 39 14.42 16.46 -13.97
CA MET A 39 12.99 16.60 -14.21
C MET A 39 12.39 17.06 -12.88
N PRO A 40 11.68 18.21 -12.81
CA PRO A 40 10.95 18.55 -11.61
C PRO A 40 9.94 17.43 -11.38
N ARG A 41 10.15 16.63 -10.32
CA ARG A 41 9.28 15.52 -9.92
C ARG A 41 8.00 16.01 -9.22
N THR A 42 7.54 17.20 -9.56
CA THR A 42 6.29 17.77 -9.10
C THR A 42 5.45 18.03 -10.33
N SER A 43 4.66 17.02 -10.70
CA SER A 43 3.67 17.13 -11.74
C SER A 43 2.73 18.30 -11.39
N PRO A 44 2.61 19.34 -12.24
CA PRO A 44 1.69 20.47 -12.00
C PRO A 44 0.22 20.04 -11.89
N ALA A 45 -0.08 18.78 -12.24
CA ALA A 45 -1.35 18.13 -12.00
C ALA A 45 -1.72 18.02 -10.51
N LEU A 46 -0.76 17.89 -9.59
CA LEU A 46 -1.05 17.81 -8.15
C LEU A 46 -1.39 19.18 -7.56
N ASP A 47 -0.76 20.26 -8.02
CA ASP A 47 -1.11 21.64 -7.61
C ASP A 47 -2.53 22.02 -8.08
N ALA A 48 -2.96 21.54 -9.25
CA ALA A 48 -4.32 21.73 -9.75
C ALA A 48 -5.39 20.94 -8.97
N LEU A 49 -5.00 19.87 -8.25
CA LEU A 49 -5.91 19.05 -7.44
C LEU A 49 -6.15 19.61 -6.03
N GLY A 50 -5.44 20.67 -5.61
CA GLY A 50 -5.61 21.30 -4.31
C GLY A 50 -7.00 21.92 -4.06
N SER A 51 -7.85 22.01 -5.09
CA SER A 51 -9.22 22.55 -5.01
C SER A 51 -10.32 21.47 -5.13
N VAL A 52 -9.96 20.19 -5.09
CA VAL A 52 -10.96 19.11 -5.17
C VAL A 52 -11.56 18.86 -3.78
N MET A 53 -12.86 19.12 -3.65
CA MET A 53 -13.63 18.71 -2.48
C MET A 53 -13.95 17.22 -2.59
N LEU A 54 -13.71 16.48 -1.51
CA LEU A 54 -14.00 15.05 -1.42
C LEU A 54 -14.94 14.80 -0.24
N ASP A 55 -15.94 13.96 -0.44
CA ASP A 55 -16.80 13.51 0.65
C ASP A 55 -16.05 12.55 1.56
N VAL A 56 -15.95 12.94 2.83
CA VAL A 56 -15.36 12.13 3.89
C VAL A 56 -16.49 11.57 4.76
N THR A 57 -16.52 10.25 4.89
CA THR A 57 -17.52 9.54 5.70
C THR A 57 -16.81 8.74 6.78
N VAL A 58 -17.30 8.83 8.02
CA VAL A 58 -16.85 7.98 9.13
C VAL A 58 -18.00 7.03 9.44
N GLU A 59 -17.70 5.74 9.51
CA GLU A 59 -18.69 4.72 9.88
C GLU A 59 -18.38 4.21 11.29
N LEU A 60 -19.40 4.21 12.17
CA LEU A 60 -19.30 3.54 13.47
C LEU A 60 -19.13 2.02 13.30
N GLY A 61 -19.84 1.45 12.32
CA GLY A 61 -19.81 0.04 12.00
C GLY A 61 -20.87 -0.31 10.95
N ARG A 62 -20.76 -1.52 10.40
CA ARG A 62 -21.73 -2.09 9.45
C ARG A 62 -22.40 -3.30 10.10
N CYS A 63 -23.61 -3.63 9.70
CA CYS A 63 -24.22 -4.92 10.02
C CYS A 63 -25.04 -5.39 8.83
N ARG A 64 -25.09 -6.71 8.61
CA ARG A 64 -26.06 -7.33 7.69
C ARG A 64 -27.18 -7.96 8.49
N MET A 65 -28.41 -7.60 8.14
CA MET A 65 -29.63 -8.17 8.72
C MET A 65 -30.65 -8.47 7.62
N PRO A 66 -31.54 -9.46 7.80
CA PRO A 66 -32.62 -9.74 6.87
C PRO A 66 -33.62 -8.57 6.82
N LEU A 67 -34.30 -8.42 5.68
CA LEU A 67 -35.30 -7.36 5.49
C LEU A 67 -36.39 -7.35 6.58
N SER A 68 -36.78 -8.53 7.07
CA SER A 68 -37.76 -8.68 8.14
C SER A 68 -37.32 -8.01 9.45
N GLU A 69 -36.03 -8.06 9.78
CA GLU A 69 -35.49 -7.40 10.98
C GLU A 69 -35.44 -5.88 10.78
N VAL A 70 -35.03 -5.41 9.60
CA VAL A 70 -35.06 -3.97 9.26
C VAL A 70 -36.48 -3.40 9.38
N ALA A 71 -37.48 -4.13 8.89
CA ALA A 71 -38.88 -3.73 8.95
C ALA A 71 -39.47 -3.76 10.37
N ALA A 72 -38.85 -4.51 11.28
CA ALA A 72 -39.24 -4.61 12.69
C ALA A 72 -38.48 -3.63 13.59
N LEU A 73 -37.56 -2.82 13.05
CA LEU A 73 -36.89 -1.78 13.82
C LEU A 73 -37.88 -0.72 14.26
N ASP A 74 -37.93 -0.48 15.56
CA ASP A 74 -38.74 0.56 16.18
C ASP A 74 -37.88 1.37 17.16
N VAL A 75 -38.46 2.40 17.77
CA VAL A 75 -37.76 3.24 18.73
C VAL A 75 -37.38 2.38 19.95
N GLY A 76 -36.07 2.29 20.20
CA GLY A 76 -35.53 1.47 21.30
C GLY A 76 -34.98 0.11 20.86
N SER A 77 -35.09 -0.26 19.58
CA SER A 77 -34.39 -1.43 19.05
C SER A 77 -32.87 -1.21 19.11
N VAL A 78 -32.15 -2.22 19.62
CA VAL A 78 -30.67 -2.22 19.67
C VAL A 78 -30.16 -3.12 18.55
N VAL A 79 -29.27 -2.58 17.72
CA VAL A 79 -28.65 -3.31 16.61
C VAL A 79 -27.19 -3.56 16.92
N GLU A 80 -26.78 -4.83 16.84
CA GLU A 80 -25.37 -5.20 16.96
C GLU A 80 -24.63 -4.91 15.65
N LEU A 81 -23.49 -4.23 15.75
CA LEU A 81 -22.64 -3.90 14.61
C LEU A 81 -21.48 -4.90 14.52
N GLU A 82 -20.96 -5.11 13.32
CA GLU A 82 -19.75 -5.92 13.07
C GLU A 82 -18.47 -5.25 13.63
N ALA A 83 -18.56 -3.97 14.02
CA ALA A 83 -17.46 -3.24 14.63
C ALA A 83 -17.20 -3.74 16.05
N ARG A 84 -15.95 -4.06 16.37
CA ARG A 84 -15.56 -4.47 17.73
C ARG A 84 -15.34 -3.26 18.63
N ALA A 85 -15.80 -3.36 19.87
CA ALA A 85 -15.57 -2.32 20.87
C ALA A 85 -14.06 -2.09 21.08
N GLY A 86 -13.60 -0.86 20.85
CA GLY A 86 -12.20 -0.47 20.99
C GLY A 86 -11.36 -0.56 19.71
N GLU A 87 -11.93 -1.05 18.60
CA GLU A 87 -11.28 -0.91 17.29
C GLU A 87 -11.47 0.53 16.74
N PRO A 88 -10.45 1.06 16.04
CA PRO A 88 -10.55 2.38 15.46
C PRO A 88 -11.55 2.40 14.28
N LEU A 89 -12.28 3.49 14.15
CA LEU A 89 -13.31 3.67 13.13
C LEU A 89 -12.66 3.91 11.76
N PRO A 90 -13.14 3.25 10.69
CA PRO A 90 -12.68 3.49 9.35
C PRO A 90 -13.14 4.86 8.85
N VAL A 91 -12.23 5.59 8.21
CA VAL A 91 -12.49 6.83 7.50
C VAL A 91 -12.50 6.53 6.02
N LEU A 92 -13.63 6.76 5.39
CA LEU A 92 -13.85 6.55 3.97
C LEU A 92 -13.80 7.88 3.23
N VAL A 93 -13.16 7.88 2.07
CA VAL A 93 -13.21 8.99 1.12
C VAL A 93 -13.71 8.43 -0.20
N ASN A 94 -14.81 8.96 -0.72
CA ASN A 94 -15.50 8.40 -1.90
C ASN A 94 -15.74 6.87 -1.78
N GLY A 95 -16.08 6.39 -0.60
CA GLY A 95 -16.36 4.97 -0.33
C GLY A 95 -15.14 4.05 -0.22
N ARG A 96 -13.91 4.59 -0.21
CA ARG A 96 -12.68 3.81 0.04
C ARG A 96 -12.09 4.15 1.39
N VAL A 97 -11.71 3.15 2.17
CA VAL A 97 -11.04 3.36 3.47
C VAL A 97 -9.65 3.93 3.21
N VAL A 98 -9.38 5.12 3.75
CA VAL A 98 -8.09 5.82 3.61
C VAL A 98 -7.35 5.95 4.93
N ALA A 99 -8.07 5.87 6.05
CA ALA A 99 -7.50 6.06 7.38
C ALA A 99 -8.37 5.37 8.43
N TYR A 100 -7.82 5.28 9.63
CA TYR A 100 -8.51 4.85 10.84
C TYR A 100 -8.36 5.93 11.90
N GLY A 101 -9.41 6.15 12.67
CA GLY A 101 -9.42 7.15 13.72
C GLY A 101 -10.32 6.79 14.89
N GLU A 102 -10.15 7.50 15.99
CA GLU A 102 -11.00 7.36 17.16
C GLU A 102 -11.94 8.57 17.27
N PRO A 103 -13.20 8.37 17.71
CA PRO A 103 -14.12 9.46 17.96
C PRO A 103 -13.65 10.25 19.20
N VAL A 104 -13.60 11.56 19.06
CA VAL A 104 -13.26 12.50 20.14
C VAL A 104 -14.30 13.62 20.16
N VAL A 105 -14.44 14.32 21.29
CA VAL A 105 -15.31 15.49 21.38
C VAL A 105 -14.44 16.73 21.56
N VAL A 106 -14.62 17.71 20.69
CA VAL A 106 -13.92 18.99 20.73
C VAL A 106 -14.96 20.10 20.75
N ASP A 107 -14.93 20.96 21.77
CA ASP A 107 -15.90 22.06 21.95
C ASP A 107 -17.38 21.62 21.87
N GLY A 108 -17.67 20.44 22.41
CA GLY A 108 -19.01 19.85 22.38
C GLY A 108 -19.45 19.32 21.01
N GLN A 109 -18.57 19.32 20.01
CA GLN A 109 -18.80 18.74 18.69
C GLN A 109 -18.11 17.38 18.57
N MET A 110 -18.74 16.46 17.86
CA MET A 110 -18.07 15.20 17.49
C MET A 110 -16.97 15.49 16.47
N ALA A 111 -15.77 14.97 16.77
CA ALA A 111 -14.59 15.05 15.93
C ALA A 111 -13.93 13.66 15.86
N LEU A 112 -12.97 13.51 14.94
CA LEU A 112 -12.23 12.28 14.77
C LEU A 112 -10.73 12.56 14.86
N ARG A 113 -10.03 11.84 15.73
CA ARG A 113 -8.57 11.83 15.75
C ARG A 113 -8.08 10.72 14.84
N VAL A 114 -7.38 11.10 13.78
CA VAL A 114 -6.73 10.12 12.90
C VAL A 114 -5.57 9.45 13.64
N ILE A 115 -5.61 8.13 13.75
CA ILE A 115 -4.56 7.33 14.41
C ILE A 115 -3.62 6.67 13.40
N SER A 116 -4.11 6.35 12.20
CA SER A 116 -3.36 5.67 11.16
C SER A 116 -3.92 6.03 9.80
N VAL A 117 -3.04 6.23 8.82
CA VAL A 117 -3.41 6.50 7.42
C VAL A 117 -2.96 5.32 6.58
N GLY A 118 -3.90 4.69 5.89
CA GLY A 118 -3.67 3.56 5.01
C GLY A 118 -4.10 3.91 3.61
N ALA A 119 -3.23 4.60 2.86
CA ALA A 119 -3.41 4.83 1.44
C ALA A 119 -2.16 4.32 0.70
N ARG A 120 -2.34 3.31 -0.15
CA ARG A 120 -1.37 2.92 -1.18
C ARG A 120 -2.08 2.83 -2.51
#